data_AF-A0AA51EA63-F1
#
_entry.id   AF-A0AA51EA63-F1
#
_cell.length_a   1.000
_cell.length_b   1.000
_cell.length_c   1.000
_cell.angle_alpha   90.00
_cell.angle_beta   90.00
_cell.angle_gamma   90.00
#
_symmetry.space_group_name_H-M   'P 1'
#
loop_
_entity.id
_entity.type
_entity.pdbx_description
1 polymer ?
#
loop_
_entity_poly.entity_id
_entity_poly.type
_entity_poly.pdbx_seq_one_letter_code
_entity_poly.pdbx_strand_id
1 'polypeptide(L)'
;IYNHCAMWEKEEDKWPKGIRANGHLMLNSAKMSKSDGNFLTLSESLDKFSADGMRLTLADAGDSVEDANFVESTADAAILRLFTFIEWVKEIVAT
;
A
#
# COMPACT_ATOMS: atom_id res chain seq x y z
N ILE A 1 -16.99 12.58 12.64
CA ILE A 1 -17.98 13.59 12.22
C ILE A 1 -18.66 14.20 13.45
N TYR A 2 -19.52 13.47 14.17
CA TYR A 2 -20.22 13.98 15.36
C TYR A 2 -19.35 14.75 16.36
N ASN A 3 -18.21 14.17 16.79
CA ASN A 3 -17.29 14.85 17.70
C ASN A 3 -16.72 16.16 17.14
N HIS A 4 -16.41 16.24 15.83
CA HIS A 4 -15.88 17.48 15.24
C HIS A 4 -16.96 18.57 15.18
N CYS A 5 -18.17 18.22 14.78
CA CYS A 5 -19.31 19.16 14.76
C CYS A 5 -19.64 19.68 16.17
N ALA A 6 -19.51 18.83 17.20
CA ALA A 6 -19.74 19.22 18.59
C ALA A 6 -18.63 20.15 19.13
N MET A 7 -17.38 19.94 18.74
CA MET A 7 -16.25 20.74 19.22
C MET A 7 -16.09 22.07 18.48
N TRP A 8 -16.37 22.10 17.18
CA TRP A 8 -16.14 23.25 16.29
C TRP A 8 -17.42 23.67 15.60
N GLU A 9 -18.48 23.86 16.38
CA GLU A 9 -19.84 24.15 15.87
C GLU A 9 -19.89 25.36 14.92
N LYS A 10 -19.09 26.40 15.20
CA LYS A 10 -19.05 27.66 14.41
C LYS A 10 -17.87 27.75 13.45
N GLU A 11 -17.01 26.74 13.42
CA GLU A 11 -15.76 26.71 12.65
C GLU A 11 -15.80 25.53 11.68
N GLU A 12 -16.71 25.60 10.69
CA GLU A 12 -16.91 24.55 9.66
C GLU A 12 -15.65 24.31 8.80
N ASP A 13 -14.76 25.28 8.73
CA ASP A 13 -13.43 25.16 8.12
C ASP A 13 -12.58 24.09 8.81
N LYS A 14 -12.79 23.84 10.10
CA LYS A 14 -12.13 22.79 10.89
C LYS A 14 -12.77 21.41 10.77
N TRP A 15 -13.88 21.27 10.04
CA TRP A 15 -14.53 19.97 9.86
C TRP A 15 -13.79 19.10 8.83
N PRO A 16 -13.81 17.75 8.97
CA PRO A 16 -13.22 16.86 7.98
C PRO A 16 -13.79 17.08 6.58
N LYS A 17 -12.91 17.23 5.57
CA LYS A 17 -13.31 17.54 4.19
C LYS A 17 -13.55 16.31 3.31
N GLY A 18 -13.09 15.14 3.73
CA GLY A 18 -13.27 13.90 2.99
C GLY A 18 -12.86 12.70 3.84
N ILE A 19 -13.47 11.56 3.53
CA ILE A 19 -13.18 10.26 4.13
C ILE A 19 -13.15 9.26 2.98
N ARG A 20 -12.08 8.48 2.86
CA ARG A 20 -11.98 7.38 1.89
C ARG A 20 -11.91 6.07 2.65
N ALA A 21 -12.79 5.14 2.31
CA ALA A 21 -12.73 3.76 2.77
C ALA A 21 -12.08 2.88 1.68
N ASN A 22 -11.46 1.79 2.12
CA ASN A 22 -10.95 0.71 1.29
C ASN A 22 -11.38 -0.62 1.90
N GLY A 23 -11.36 -1.70 1.11
CA GLY A 23 -11.60 -3.04 1.61
C GLY A 23 -10.47 -3.56 2.49
N HIS A 24 -10.64 -4.75 3.03
CA HIS A 24 -9.59 -5.42 3.80
C HIS A 24 -8.48 -5.91 2.87
N LEU A 25 -7.27 -6.02 3.42
CA LEU A 25 -6.12 -6.50 2.65
C LEU A 25 -6.07 -8.03 2.67
N MET A 26 -6.11 -8.62 1.49
CA MET A 26 -5.83 -10.01 1.21
C MET A 26 -4.35 -10.19 0.89
N LEU A 27 -3.82 -11.38 1.13
CA LEU A 27 -2.46 -11.77 0.78
C LEU A 27 -2.54 -13.00 -0.14
N ASN A 28 -2.00 -12.87 -1.35
CA ASN A 28 -2.04 -13.89 -2.41
C ASN A 28 -3.46 -14.44 -2.65
N SER A 29 -4.43 -13.55 -2.74
CA SER A 29 -5.86 -13.86 -2.95
C SER A 29 -6.52 -14.64 -1.81
N ALA A 30 -5.87 -14.74 -0.66
CA ALA A 30 -6.38 -15.41 0.54
C ALA A 30 -6.42 -14.44 1.72
N LYS A 31 -7.30 -14.75 2.69
CA LYS A 31 -7.43 -13.96 3.91
C LYS A 31 -6.09 -13.94 4.65
N MET A 32 -5.67 -12.76 5.10
CA MET A 32 -4.49 -12.65 5.93
C MET A 32 -4.78 -13.23 7.33
N SER A 33 -4.07 -14.29 7.70
CA SER A 33 -4.38 -15.13 8.85
C SER A 33 -3.13 -15.76 9.44
N LYS A 34 -2.88 -15.51 10.73
CA LYS A 34 -1.72 -16.07 11.45
C LYS A 34 -1.81 -17.59 11.61
N SER A 35 -3.02 -18.12 11.82
CA SER A 35 -3.23 -19.56 12.00
C SER A 35 -2.94 -20.35 10.73
N ASP A 36 -3.18 -19.74 9.57
CA ASP A 36 -3.08 -20.42 8.27
C ASP A 36 -1.70 -20.21 7.64
N GLY A 37 -0.79 -19.50 8.33
CA GLY A 37 0.54 -19.14 7.83
C GLY A 37 0.55 -18.05 6.76
N ASN A 38 -0.61 -17.61 6.27
CA ASN A 38 -0.74 -16.55 5.28
C ASN A 38 -0.74 -15.16 5.96
N PHE A 39 0.41 -14.77 6.50
CA PHE A 39 0.54 -13.53 7.26
C PHE A 39 1.90 -12.88 7.04
N LEU A 40 1.92 -11.56 6.91
CA LEU A 40 3.13 -10.76 6.89
C LEU A 40 2.94 -9.55 7.80
N THR A 41 3.88 -9.34 8.72
CA THR A 41 4.03 -8.08 9.43
C THR A 41 4.63 -7.02 8.51
N LEU A 42 4.47 -5.74 8.87
CA LEU A 42 5.14 -4.64 8.18
C LEU A 42 6.66 -4.85 8.09
N SER A 43 7.31 -5.24 9.21
CA SER A 43 8.76 -5.44 9.22
C SER A 43 9.20 -6.58 8.31
N GLU A 44 8.50 -7.72 8.35
CA GLU A 44 8.81 -8.85 7.46
C GLU A 44 8.64 -8.47 5.98
N SER A 45 7.59 -7.71 5.64
CA SER A 45 7.38 -7.22 4.27
C SER A 45 8.50 -6.27 3.82
N LEU A 46 9.00 -5.40 4.71
CA LEU A 46 10.11 -4.51 4.39
C LEU A 46 11.41 -5.27 4.17
N ASP A 47 11.72 -6.24 5.04
CA ASP A 47 12.92 -7.07 4.92
C ASP A 47 12.87 -7.94 3.66
N LYS A 48 11.67 -8.40 3.27
CA LYS A 48 11.48 -9.27 2.11
C LYS A 48 11.47 -8.53 0.77
N PHE A 49 10.81 -7.37 0.71
CA PHE A 49 10.54 -6.69 -0.57
C PHE A 49 11.14 -5.29 -0.70
N SER A 50 11.88 -4.81 0.30
CA SER A 50 12.23 -3.40 0.49
C SER A 50 11.01 -2.49 0.68
N ALA A 51 11.25 -1.26 1.16
CA ALA A 51 10.19 -0.26 1.29
C ALA A 51 9.53 0.08 -0.05
N ASP A 52 10.31 0.24 -1.11
CA ASP A 52 9.79 0.68 -2.41
C ASP A 52 9.07 -0.45 -3.16
N GLY A 53 9.61 -1.67 -3.12
CA GLY A 53 8.94 -2.84 -3.69
C GLY A 53 7.58 -3.09 -3.03
N MET A 54 7.53 -3.08 -1.69
CA MET A 54 6.28 -3.21 -0.95
C MET A 54 5.28 -2.10 -1.29
N ARG A 55 5.71 -0.83 -1.30
CA ARG A 55 4.82 0.32 -1.58
C ARG A 55 4.29 0.30 -3.01
N LEU A 56 5.10 -0.12 -3.98
CA LEU A 56 4.67 -0.23 -5.37
C LEU A 56 3.59 -1.31 -5.52
N THR A 57 3.74 -2.45 -4.85
CA THR A 57 2.71 -3.50 -4.83
C THR A 57 1.46 -3.08 -4.08
N LEU A 58 1.58 -2.34 -2.97
CA LEU A 58 0.41 -1.81 -2.26
C LEU A 58 -0.37 -0.79 -3.09
N ALA A 59 0.30 -0.04 -3.96
CA ALA A 59 -0.37 0.87 -4.90
C ALA A 59 -1.16 0.10 -5.98
N ASP A 60 -0.69 -1.08 -6.37
CA ASP A 60 -1.35 -1.99 -7.32
C ASP A 60 -2.45 -2.86 -6.67
N ALA A 61 -2.45 -2.99 -5.34
CA ALA A 61 -3.31 -3.94 -4.61
C ALA A 61 -4.82 -3.68 -4.76
N GLY A 62 -5.22 -2.44 -5.03
CA GLY A 62 -6.62 -2.07 -5.25
C GLY A 62 -6.98 -0.68 -4.76
N ASP A 63 -7.82 0.02 -5.52
CA ASP A 63 -8.25 1.39 -5.26
C ASP A 63 -9.76 1.54 -4.99
N SER A 64 -10.50 0.43 -5.01
CA SER A 64 -11.93 0.39 -4.74
C SER A 64 -12.24 0.16 -3.25
N VAL A 65 -13.53 0.00 -2.94
CA VAL A 65 -14.01 -0.38 -1.61
C VAL A 65 -14.05 -1.90 -1.40
N GLU A 66 -13.84 -2.68 -2.46
CA GLU A 66 -13.69 -4.13 -2.38
C GLU A 66 -12.33 -4.48 -1.76
N ASP A 67 -12.19 -5.73 -1.31
CA ASP A 67 -10.95 -6.20 -0.70
C ASP A 67 -9.76 -6.07 -1.67
N ALA A 68 -8.73 -5.39 -1.18
CA ALA A 68 -7.47 -5.20 -1.92
C ALA A 68 -6.62 -6.47 -1.78
N ASN A 69 -5.73 -6.72 -2.75
CA ASN A 69 -4.92 -7.93 -2.76
C ASN A 69 -3.43 -7.64 -2.93
N PHE A 70 -2.64 -7.95 -1.91
CA PHE A 70 -1.19 -7.94 -1.99
C PHE A 70 -0.72 -9.27 -2.57
N VAL A 71 -0.07 -9.25 -3.73
CA VAL A 71 0.46 -10.45 -4.39
C VAL A 71 1.98 -10.40 -4.35
N GLU A 72 2.61 -11.38 -3.71
CA GLU A 72 4.07 -11.39 -3.51
C GLU A 72 4.84 -11.48 -4.83
N SER A 73 4.34 -12.24 -5.81
CA SER A 73 4.96 -12.29 -7.15
C SER A 73 4.94 -10.95 -7.88
N THR A 74 3.93 -10.10 -7.62
CA THR A 74 3.89 -8.73 -8.12
C THR A 74 4.97 -7.87 -7.43
N ALA A 75 5.25 -8.10 -6.15
CA ALA A 75 6.32 -7.42 -5.41
C ALA A 75 7.71 -7.81 -5.94
N ASP A 76 7.96 -9.09 -6.20
CA ASP A 76 9.21 -9.54 -6.82
C ASP A 76 9.40 -8.89 -8.21
N ALA A 77 8.35 -8.86 -9.03
CA ALA A 77 8.38 -8.21 -10.33
C ALA A 77 8.54 -6.69 -10.24
N ALA A 78 8.02 -6.06 -9.18
CA ALA A 78 8.17 -4.63 -8.92
C ALA A 78 9.62 -4.27 -8.57
N ILE A 79 10.27 -5.07 -7.72
CA ILE A 79 11.69 -4.89 -7.36
C ILE A 79 12.57 -5.00 -8.61
N LEU A 80 12.35 -6.02 -9.44
CA LEU A 80 13.11 -6.19 -10.68
C LEU A 80 12.94 -4.99 -11.61
N ARG A 81 11.70 -4.49 -11.78
CA ARG A 81 11.41 -3.31 -12.62
C ARG A 81 12.05 -2.03 -12.09
N LEU A 82 12.06 -1.82 -10.77
CA LEU A 82 12.72 -0.67 -10.16
C LEU A 82 14.24 -0.73 -10.35
N PHE A 83 14.83 -1.91 -10.18
CA PHE A 83 16.26 -2.10 -10.41
C PHE A 83 16.64 -1.80 -11.86
N THR A 84 15.96 -2.40 -12.83
CA THR A 84 16.25 -2.15 -14.25
C THR A 84 16.00 -0.71 -14.66
N PHE A 85 15.00 -0.04 -14.07
CA PHE A 85 14.75 1.38 -14.28
C PHE A 85 15.92 2.24 -13.78
N ILE A 86 16.43 1.98 -12.58
CA ILE A 86 17.59 2.72 -12.03
C ILE A 86 18.84 2.51 -12.89
N GLU A 87 19.12 1.28 -13.31
CA GLU A 87 20.26 1.00 -14.19
C GLU A 87 20.13 1.72 -15.54
N TRP A 88 18.94 1.71 -16.13
CA TRP A 88 18.67 2.45 -17.36
C TRP A 88 18.86 3.96 -17.20
N VAL A 89 18.37 4.56 -16.10
CA VAL A 89 18.60 6.00 -15.83
C VAL A 89 20.09 6.31 -15.72
N LYS A 90 20.88 5.46 -15.04
CA LYS A 90 22.33 5.65 -14.94
C LYS A 90 23.03 5.59 -16.29
N GLU A 91 22.64 4.64 -17.15
CA GLU A 91 23.19 4.48 -18.50
C GLU A 91 22.93 5.74 -19.36
N ILE A 92 21.69 6.24 -19.33
CA ILE A 92 21.30 7.43 -20.10
C ILE A 92 21.99 8.70 -19.60
N VAL A 93 22.18 8.86 -18.29
CA VAL A 93 22.87 10.03 -17.71
C VAL A 93 24.39 9.99 -17.96
N ALA A 94 24.98 8.81 -18.09
CA ALA A 94 26.40 8.64 -18.40
C ALA A 94 26.74 8.89 -19.89
N THR A 95 25.72 9.03 -20.74
CA THR A 95 25.83 9.34 -22.18
C THR A 95 25.78 10.84 -22.40
#